data_AF-A0A259EU52-F1
#
_entry.id   AF-A0A259EU52-F1
#
_cell.length_a   1.000
_cell.length_b   1.000
_cell.length_c   1.000
_cell.angle_alpha   90.00
_cell.angle_beta   90.00
_cell.angle_gamma   90.00
#
_symmetry.space_group_name_H-M   'P 1'
#
loop_
_entity.id
_entity.type
_entity.pdbx_description
1 polymer ?
#
loop_
_entity_poly.entity_id
_entity_poly.type
_entity_poly.pdbx_seq_one_letter_code
_entity_poly.pdbx_strand_id
1 'polypeptide(L)' 'TAARVYLAGEIGKPVKLRGIAVTKGARAAIEAAGGSVAE' A
#
# COMPACT_ATOMS: atom_id res chain seq x y z
N THR A 1 7.82 -15.13 6.38
CA THR A 1 8.36 -14.33 5.25
C THR A 1 7.65 -12.98 5.27
N ALA A 2 8.30 -11.91 5.72
CA ALA A 2 7.64 -10.60 5.87
C ALA A 2 7.68 -9.82 4.55
N ALA A 3 6.51 -9.54 3.97
CA ALA A 3 6.40 -8.65 2.82
C ALA A 3 6.47 -7.19 3.30
N ARG A 4 7.11 -6.33 2.51
CA ARG A 4 7.27 -4.90 2.82
C ARG A 4 6.89 -4.10 1.59
N VAL A 5 6.02 -3.12 1.75
CA VAL A 5 5.42 -2.39 0.62
C VAL A 5 6.00 -0.98 0.54
N TYR A 6 6.58 -0.66 -0.61
CA TYR A 6 7.24 0.60 -0.91
C TYR A 6 6.59 1.27 -2.13
N LEU A 7 6.76 2.58 -2.22
CA LEU A 7 6.29 3.36 -3.36
C LEU A 7 7.05 2.89 -4.61
N ALA A 8 6.35 2.25 -5.55
CA ALA A 8 6.91 1.80 -6.81
C ALA A 8 5.97 2.23 -7.94
N GLY A 9 6.28 3.37 -8.56
CA GLY A 9 5.49 3.93 -9.67
C GLY A 9 4.07 4.30 -9.28
N GLU A 10 3.18 4.28 -10.26
CA GLU A 10 1.77 4.65 -10.11
C GLU A 10 0.90 3.41 -9.85
N ILE A 11 0.09 3.46 -8.80
CA ILE A 11 -0.93 2.44 -8.54
C ILE A 11 -2.19 2.81 -9.32
N GLY A 12 -2.45 2.09 -10.41
CA GLY A 12 -3.66 2.26 -11.24
C GLY A 12 -4.88 1.48 -10.74
N LYS A 13 -4.77 0.68 -9.66
CA LYS A 13 -5.86 -0.13 -9.12
C LYS A 13 -5.96 -0.01 -7.60
N PRO A 14 -7.16 0.19 -7.03
CA PRO A 14 -7.34 0.19 -5.58
C PRO A 14 -7.02 -1.20 -5.01
N VAL A 15 -6.02 -1.27 -4.14
CA VAL A 15 -5.60 -2.51 -3.46
C VAL A 15 -5.88 -2.44 -1.97
N LYS A 16 -6.44 -3.53 -1.43
CA LYS A 16 -6.68 -3.71 0.00
C LYS A 16 -5.63 -4.66 0.57
N LEU A 17 -4.76 -4.16 1.44
CA LEU A 17 -3.70 -4.94 2.09
C LEU A 17 -4.06 -5.14 3.57
N ARG A 18 -3.85 -6.36 4.08
CA ARG A 18 -4.05 -6.74 5.49
C ARG A 18 -2.81 -7.47 6.00
N GLY A 19 -2.30 -7.12 7.19
CA GLY A 19 -1.20 -7.88 7.81
C GLY A 19 0.19 -7.60 7.24
N ILE A 20 0.42 -6.44 6.58
CA ILE A 20 1.67 -6.16 5.85
C ILE A 20 2.29 -4.83 6.30
N ALA A 21 3.61 -4.81 6.47
CA ALA A 21 4.35 -3.59 6.80
C ALA A 21 4.44 -2.67 5.57
N VAL A 22 3.70 -1.56 5.61
CA VAL A 22 3.65 -0.55 4.54
C VAL A 22 4.47 0.67 4.93
N THR A 23 5.27 1.18 3.99
CA THR A 23 6.02 2.43 4.20
C THR A 23 5.11 3.66 4.08
N LYS A 24 5.52 4.79 4.70
CA LYS A 24 4.74 6.06 4.62
C LYS A 24 4.39 6.48 3.20
N GLY A 25 5.34 6.34 2.26
CA GLY A 25 5.11 6.69 0.85
C GLY A 25 4.14 5.74 0.15
N ALA A 26 4.23 4.44 0.43
CA ALA A 26 3.30 3.47 -0.14
C ALA A 26 1.88 3.63 0.41
N ARG A 27 1.71 3.93 1.70
CA ARG A 27 0.38 4.16 2.28
C ARG A 27 -0.31 5.34 1.62
N ALA A 28 0.40 6.45 1.41
CA ALA A 28 -0.12 7.63 0.72
C ALA A 28 -0.56 7.30 -0.71
N ALA A 29 0.23 6.52 -1.45
CA ALA A 29 -0.14 6.10 -2.80
C ALA A 29 -1.33 5.13 -2.83
N ILE A 30 -1.42 4.21 -1.86
CA ILE A 30 -2.55 3.28 -1.73
C ILE A 30 -3.84 4.03 -1.37
N GLU A 31 -3.79 4.97 -0.43
CA GLU A 31 -4.94 5.81 -0.07
C GLU A 31 -5.34 6.72 -1.25
N ALA A 32 -4.38 7.30 -1.98
CA ALA A 32 -4.64 8.10 -3.18
C ALA A 32 -5.26 7.26 -4.32
N ALA A 33 -4.90 5.98 -4.42
CA ALA A 33 -5.51 5.04 -5.37
C ALA A 33 -6.87 4.48 -4.91
N GLY A 34 -7.40 4.90 -3.74
CA GLY A 34 -8.67 4.40 -3.20
C GLY A 34 -8.58 3.00 -2.58
N GLY A 35 -7.37 2.54 -2.28
CA GLY A 35 -7.08 1.30 -1.56
C GLY A 35 -7.19 1.47 -0.04
N SER A 36 -6.98 0.38 0.70
CA SER A 36 -7.04 0.40 2.17
C SER A 36 -5.94 -0.47 2.76
N VAL A 37 -5.22 0.04 3.75
CA VAL A 37 -4.24 -0.72 4.50
C VAL A 37 -4.83 -0.98 5.89
N ALA A 38 -5.10 -2.24 6.18
CA ALA A 38 -5.41 -2.70 7.52
C ALA A 38 -4.15 -3.39 8.08
N GLU A 39 -3.82 -3.04 9.32
CA GLU A 39 -2.66 -3.59 10.03
C GLU A 39 -2.77 -5.11 10.21
#